data_AF-A0A8C4Q810-F1
#
_entry.id   AF-A0A8C4Q810-F1
#
_cell.length_a   1.000
_cell.length_b   1.000
_cell.length_c   1.000
_cell.angle_alpha   90.00
_cell.angle_beta   90.00
_cell.angle_gamma   90.00
#
_symmetry.space_group_name_H-M   'P 1'
#
loop_
_entity.id
_entity.type
_entity.pdbx_description
1 polymer ?
#
loop_
_entity_poly.entity_id
_entity_poly.type
_entity_poly.pdbx_seq_one_letter_code
_entity_poly.pdbx_strand_id
1 'polypeptide(L)'
;MQSKWVMVVNLWTFLPAQLLHHDYKLCLLLTQLSSLAPIYLQNHLLVLAVLLLEVMVTRRQTLCLSKLHEPPPAPGTLFQNIKQSSLDSGLLHCIKYFVNFIFYKFGLEVCFMLVVNVIGQRMDCVAVIHSLCLLVAVLCRRRRAIAALWPKYCRILAVLLLIQYFFCVGAPPTLCKGETRGLFLWNTSRWMSMYDFLLLLCSVLQQKVFKDEQQSEMQARAGSNDEQLTSDLFVFVPLPSYRSYLDMIKVGVFAHLFWLSLIVIFITGTTRVSATCILYFVACFYFLLFGGHLLLKPLHQLLRLWDYLITYTVLVITVRNILSVGACVYLKELGQRHCWFIQLFSLNCSVPGYSETFSQHPLLPVLILLCHNVSKLPHGI
;
A
#
# COMPACT_ATOMS: atom_id res chain seq x y z
N MET A 1 -22.95 -6.40 -33.11
CA MET A 1 -21.52 -6.07 -33.32
C MET A 1 -21.44 -5.15 -34.54
N GLN A 2 -20.59 -4.11 -34.49
CA GLN A 2 -20.27 -3.16 -35.59
C GLN A 2 -21.28 -2.09 -36.06
N SER A 3 -22.02 -1.39 -35.18
CA SER A 3 -22.74 -0.18 -35.66
C SER A 3 -22.91 0.99 -34.68
N LYS A 4 -22.14 1.06 -33.58
CA LYS A 4 -22.16 2.23 -32.67
C LYS A 4 -20.80 2.90 -32.43
N TRP A 5 -19.72 2.40 -33.03
CA TRP A 5 -18.37 2.98 -32.89
C TRP A 5 -18.00 4.00 -33.99
N VAL A 6 -18.78 4.10 -35.07
CA VAL A 6 -18.52 5.08 -36.15
C VAL A 6 -19.01 6.49 -35.80
N MET A 7 -19.85 6.64 -34.77
CA MET A 7 -20.40 7.95 -34.38
C MET A 7 -19.49 8.76 -33.45
N VAL A 8 -18.43 8.15 -32.89
CA VAL A 8 -17.44 8.87 -32.07
C VAL A 8 -16.36 9.54 -32.93
N VAL A 9 -16.15 9.06 -34.17
CA VAL A 9 -15.17 9.64 -35.10
C VAL A 9 -15.79 10.76 -35.96
N ASN A 10 -17.10 10.70 -36.24
CA ASN A 10 -17.78 11.68 -37.10
C ASN A 10 -18.46 12.85 -36.36
N LEU A 11 -18.26 13.02 -35.05
CA LEU A 11 -18.70 14.21 -34.31
C LEU A 11 -17.59 15.27 -34.14
N TRP A 12 -16.49 15.16 -34.89
CA TRP A 12 -15.46 16.18 -35.00
C TRP A 12 -15.75 17.21 -36.12
N THR A 13 -16.74 16.98 -36.98
CA THR A 13 -16.95 17.77 -38.20
C THR A 13 -18.02 18.85 -38.11
N PHE A 14 -18.78 18.95 -37.02
CA PHE A 14 -19.84 19.96 -36.87
C PHE A 14 -19.91 20.54 -35.46
N LEU A 15 -18.94 21.38 -35.08
CA LEU A 15 -19.08 22.43 -34.06
C LEU A 15 -17.91 23.44 -34.23
N PRO A 16 -18.06 24.74 -33.92
CA PRO A 16 -17.24 25.81 -34.51
C PRO A 16 -15.76 25.67 -34.14
N ALA A 17 -14.93 25.50 -35.16
CA ALA A 17 -13.49 25.25 -35.10
C ALA A 17 -12.66 26.38 -34.47
N GLN A 18 -13.24 27.57 -34.24
CA GLN A 18 -12.48 28.76 -33.81
C GLN A 18 -12.08 28.76 -32.33
N LEU A 19 -12.84 28.13 -31.42
CA LEU A 19 -12.45 28.01 -30.01
C LEU A 19 -11.58 26.78 -29.72
N LEU A 20 -11.72 25.71 -30.50
CA LEU A 20 -10.88 24.52 -30.34
C LEU A 20 -9.42 24.79 -30.73
N HIS A 21 -9.20 25.67 -31.72
CA HIS A 21 -7.86 25.91 -32.28
C HIS A 21 -6.84 26.44 -31.28
N HIS A 22 -7.27 27.30 -30.36
CA HIS A 22 -6.38 27.96 -29.39
C HIS A 22 -5.90 27.01 -28.29
N ASP A 23 -6.79 26.12 -27.84
CA ASP A 23 -6.60 25.29 -26.66
C ASP A 23 -5.63 24.12 -26.88
N TYR A 24 -5.73 23.41 -28.02
CA TYR A 24 -4.76 22.37 -28.35
C TYR A 24 -3.44 22.96 -28.86
N LYS A 25 -3.46 24.12 -29.53
CA LYS A 25 -2.24 24.82 -29.96
C LYS A 25 -1.40 25.22 -28.77
N LEU A 26 -2.03 25.69 -27.68
CA LEU A 26 -1.32 26.05 -26.46
C LEU A 26 -0.61 24.83 -25.83
N CYS A 27 -1.31 23.69 -25.74
CA CYS A 27 -0.73 22.45 -25.21
C CYS A 27 0.40 21.93 -26.11
N LEU A 28 0.23 22.00 -27.44
CA LEU A 28 1.25 21.59 -28.42
C LEU A 28 2.47 22.53 -28.36
N LEU A 29 2.24 23.84 -28.26
CA LEU A 29 3.26 24.87 -28.07
C LEU A 29 4.04 24.65 -26.79
N LEU A 30 3.38 24.32 -25.68
CA LEU A 30 4.04 24.03 -24.40
C LEU A 30 4.86 22.74 -24.46
N THR A 31 4.39 21.70 -25.13
CA THR A 31 5.18 20.48 -25.34
C THR A 31 6.39 20.74 -26.26
N GLN A 32 6.23 21.55 -27.30
CA GLN A 32 7.34 21.96 -28.18
C GLN A 32 8.34 22.87 -27.46
N LEU A 33 7.87 23.83 -26.64
CA LEU A 33 8.72 24.64 -25.77
C LEU A 33 9.47 23.80 -24.74
N SER A 34 8.83 22.76 -24.18
CA SER A 34 9.50 21.86 -23.24
C SER A 34 10.65 21.07 -23.89
N SER A 35 10.56 20.76 -25.19
CA SER A 35 11.62 20.09 -25.94
C SER A 35 12.78 21.03 -26.35
N LEU A 36 12.53 22.35 -26.39
CA LEU A 36 13.57 23.37 -26.68
C LEU A 36 14.17 23.99 -25.42
N ALA A 37 13.58 23.77 -24.25
CA ALA A 37 14.03 24.37 -23.00
C ALA A 37 15.28 23.68 -22.43
N PRO A 38 16.15 24.40 -21.70
CA PRO A 38 17.27 23.79 -20.99
C PRO A 38 16.76 22.76 -19.98
N ILE A 39 17.51 21.65 -19.82
CA ILE A 39 17.14 20.46 -19.03
C ILE A 39 16.66 20.81 -17.61
N TYR A 40 17.20 21.85 -16.99
CA TYR A 40 16.79 22.31 -15.65
C TYR A 40 15.36 22.88 -15.61
N LEU A 41 14.93 23.58 -16.67
CA LEU A 41 13.61 24.19 -16.77
C LEU A 41 12.53 23.20 -17.24
N GLN A 42 12.95 22.13 -17.91
CA GLN A 42 12.07 21.11 -18.49
C GLN A 42 11.12 20.51 -17.45
N ASN A 43 11.60 20.22 -16.22
CA ASN A 43 10.77 19.67 -15.14
C ASN A 43 9.67 20.64 -14.69
N HIS A 44 9.99 21.94 -14.58
CA HIS A 44 9.02 22.97 -14.19
C HIS A 44 8.00 23.24 -15.29
N LEU A 45 8.44 23.24 -16.55
CA LEU A 45 7.54 23.33 -17.71
C LEU A 45 6.61 22.12 -17.80
N LEU A 46 7.08 20.91 -17.49
CA LEU A 46 6.25 19.71 -17.45
C LEU A 46 5.16 19.82 -16.37
N VAL A 47 5.52 20.26 -15.16
CA VAL A 47 4.55 20.49 -14.07
C VAL A 47 3.50 21.53 -14.50
N LEU A 48 3.93 22.63 -15.10
CA LEU A 48 3.02 23.65 -15.62
C LEU A 48 2.09 23.09 -16.71
N ALA A 49 2.63 22.29 -17.64
CA ALA A 49 1.84 21.66 -18.68
C ALA A 49 0.78 20.70 -18.12
N VAL A 50 1.09 19.94 -17.06
CA VAL A 50 0.14 19.06 -16.37
C VAL A 50 -0.96 19.87 -15.68
N LEU A 51 -0.62 20.94 -14.96
CA LEU A 51 -1.59 21.83 -14.31
C LEU A 51 -2.51 22.50 -15.34
N LEU A 52 -1.96 22.95 -16.46
CA LEU A 52 -2.76 23.50 -17.55
C LEU A 52 -3.67 22.42 -18.14
N LEU A 53 -3.17 21.21 -18.40
CA LEU A 53 -3.98 20.11 -18.91
C LEU A 53 -5.16 19.79 -17.99
N GLU A 54 -4.97 19.79 -16.66
CA GLU A 54 -6.05 19.62 -15.68
C GLU A 54 -7.17 20.66 -15.85
N VAL A 55 -6.80 21.94 -15.91
CA VAL A 55 -7.75 23.05 -16.12
C VAL A 55 -8.47 22.90 -17.45
N MET A 56 -7.73 22.54 -18.51
CA MET A 56 -8.26 22.39 -19.86
C MET A 56 -9.26 21.24 -19.97
N VAL A 57 -8.94 20.09 -19.38
CA VAL A 57 -9.87 18.93 -19.31
C VAL A 57 -11.11 19.30 -18.52
N THR A 58 -10.96 19.92 -17.34
CA THR A 58 -12.08 20.31 -16.49
C THR A 58 -13.01 21.30 -17.20
N ARG A 59 -12.43 22.34 -17.82
CA ARG A 59 -13.19 23.32 -18.60
C ARG A 59 -13.92 22.65 -19.76
N ARG A 60 -13.26 21.75 -20.49
CA ARG A 60 -13.89 21.05 -21.62
C ARG A 60 -15.03 20.15 -21.18
N GLN A 61 -14.90 19.45 -20.06
CA GLN A 61 -15.98 18.65 -19.49
C GLN A 61 -17.19 19.53 -19.16
N THR A 62 -16.99 20.67 -18.49
CA THR A 62 -18.09 21.60 -18.17
C THR A 62 -18.77 22.18 -19.41
N LEU A 63 -18.00 22.54 -20.43
CA LEU A 63 -18.55 23.07 -21.68
C LEU A 63 -19.34 22.01 -22.47
N CYS A 64 -18.87 20.76 -22.46
CA CYS A 64 -19.57 19.66 -23.13
C CYS A 64 -20.92 19.37 -22.46
N LEU A 65 -20.92 19.26 -21.12
CA LEU A 65 -22.14 19.04 -20.32
C LEU A 65 -23.15 20.18 -20.51
N SER A 66 -22.69 21.43 -20.50
CA SER A 66 -23.55 22.61 -20.72
C SER A 66 -24.19 22.61 -22.11
N LYS A 67 -23.47 22.21 -23.16
CA LYS A 67 -24.02 22.12 -24.52
C LYS A 67 -25.05 21.01 -24.67
N LEU A 68 -24.79 19.85 -24.06
CA LEU A 68 -25.69 18.69 -24.11
C LEU A 68 -26.89 18.81 -23.15
N HIS A 69 -26.96 19.86 -22.32
CA HIS A 69 -27.96 20.02 -21.25
C HIS A 69 -28.02 18.80 -20.31
N GLU A 70 -26.91 18.08 -20.16
CA GLU A 70 -26.83 16.92 -19.27
C GLU A 70 -26.39 17.36 -17.86
N PRO A 71 -27.01 16.82 -16.80
CA PRO A 71 -26.56 17.06 -15.44
C PRO A 71 -25.14 16.49 -15.25
N PRO A 72 -24.33 17.07 -14.35
CA PRO A 72 -23.00 16.56 -14.08
C PRO A 72 -23.06 15.09 -13.65
N PRO A 73 -22.17 14.24 -14.19
CA PRO A 73 -22.15 12.83 -13.85
C PRO A 73 -21.87 12.65 -12.36
N ALA A 74 -22.38 11.57 -11.77
CA ALA A 74 -22.07 11.22 -10.40
C ALA A 74 -20.54 11.20 -10.19
N PRO A 75 -20.02 11.89 -9.16
CA PRO A 75 -18.59 12.03 -8.99
C PRO A 75 -17.91 10.66 -8.78
N GLY A 76 -16.79 10.45 -9.47
CA GLY A 76 -15.90 9.32 -9.21
C GLY A 76 -16.26 7.99 -9.90
N THR A 77 -17.24 7.95 -10.80
CA THR A 77 -17.57 6.72 -11.56
C THR A 77 -17.33 6.87 -13.06
N LEU A 78 -16.64 5.91 -13.67
CA LEU A 78 -16.40 5.88 -15.12
C LEU A 78 -17.63 5.34 -15.87
N PHE A 79 -18.25 4.28 -15.35
CA PHE A 79 -19.46 3.67 -15.93
C PHE A 79 -20.68 3.89 -15.03
N GLN A 80 -21.52 4.86 -15.37
CA GLN A 80 -22.68 5.26 -14.54
C GLN A 80 -23.77 4.18 -14.43
N ASN A 81 -23.88 3.30 -15.44
CA ASN A 81 -24.93 2.27 -15.50
C ASN A 81 -24.65 1.05 -14.61
N ILE A 82 -23.50 1.01 -13.93
CA ILE A 82 -23.06 -0.16 -13.18
C ILE A 82 -23.26 0.09 -11.68
N LYS A 83 -24.18 -0.66 -11.09
CA LYS A 83 -24.46 -0.68 -9.64
C LYS A 83 -24.04 -2.02 -9.05
N GLN A 84 -24.06 -2.16 -7.72
CA GLN A 84 -23.80 -3.42 -7.03
C GLN A 84 -24.69 -4.56 -7.53
N SER A 85 -25.95 -4.31 -7.87
CA SER A 85 -26.87 -5.32 -8.40
C SER A 85 -26.42 -5.92 -9.74
N SER A 86 -25.57 -5.22 -10.50
CA SER A 86 -25.03 -5.69 -11.79
C SER A 86 -23.83 -6.61 -11.65
N LEU A 87 -23.33 -6.84 -10.43
CA LEU A 87 -22.12 -7.62 -10.15
C LEU A 87 -22.28 -9.10 -10.52
N ASP A 88 -23.49 -9.64 -10.37
CA ASP A 88 -23.81 -11.05 -10.64
C ASP A 88 -24.35 -11.30 -12.05
N SER A 89 -24.60 -10.23 -12.83
CA SER A 89 -25.20 -10.35 -14.17
C SER A 89 -24.25 -10.89 -15.24
N GLY A 90 -22.92 -10.86 -15.00
CA GLY A 90 -21.92 -11.44 -15.91
C GLY A 90 -20.52 -10.85 -15.74
N LEU A 91 -19.52 -11.54 -16.30
CA LEU A 91 -18.10 -11.22 -16.11
C LEU A 91 -17.74 -9.78 -16.53
N LEU A 92 -18.26 -9.31 -17.66
CA LEU A 92 -17.97 -7.95 -18.15
C LEU A 92 -18.56 -6.86 -17.22
N HIS A 93 -19.75 -7.08 -16.65
CA HIS A 93 -20.37 -6.14 -15.72
C HIS A 93 -19.61 -6.13 -14.38
N CYS A 94 -19.15 -7.29 -13.93
CA CYS A 94 -18.30 -7.43 -12.76
C CYS A 94 -16.96 -6.69 -12.92
N ILE A 95 -16.28 -6.82 -14.07
CA ILE A 95 -15.04 -6.08 -14.34
C ILE A 95 -15.29 -4.57 -14.34
N LYS A 96 -16.36 -4.09 -15.01
CA LYS A 96 -16.71 -2.66 -15.02
C LYS A 96 -17.02 -2.14 -13.61
N TYR A 97 -17.64 -2.96 -12.76
CA TYR A 97 -17.89 -2.63 -11.36
C TYR A 97 -16.58 -2.45 -10.60
N PHE A 98 -15.64 -3.40 -10.73
CA PHE A 98 -14.34 -3.28 -10.06
C PHE A 98 -13.54 -2.08 -10.59
N VAL A 99 -13.54 -1.79 -11.89
CA VAL A 99 -12.88 -0.59 -12.43
C VAL A 99 -13.40 0.69 -11.77
N ASN A 100 -14.71 0.78 -11.50
CA ASN A 100 -15.29 1.93 -10.80
C ASN A 100 -14.97 1.96 -9.30
N PHE A 101 -15.04 0.80 -8.62
CA PHE A 101 -15.13 0.75 -7.15
C PHE A 101 -14.02 -0.06 -6.47
N ILE A 102 -12.94 -0.42 -7.17
CA ILE A 102 -11.84 -1.20 -6.59
C ILE A 102 -11.24 -0.52 -5.35
N PHE A 103 -10.98 0.78 -5.42
CA PHE A 103 -10.43 1.52 -4.29
C PHE A 103 -11.47 1.77 -3.20
N TYR A 104 -12.76 1.90 -3.55
CA TYR A 104 -13.83 1.97 -2.56
C TYR A 104 -13.97 0.67 -1.75
N LYS A 105 -13.77 -0.49 -2.38
CA LYS A 105 -13.84 -1.80 -1.71
C LYS A 105 -12.56 -2.20 -0.99
N PHE A 106 -11.40 -2.04 -1.64
CA PHE A 106 -10.11 -2.56 -1.17
C PHE A 106 -9.11 -1.46 -0.74
N GLY A 107 -9.55 -0.22 -0.59
CA GLY A 107 -8.65 0.91 -0.36
C GLY A 107 -7.87 0.81 0.96
N LEU A 108 -8.47 0.24 2.01
CA LEU A 108 -7.80 0.06 3.30
C LEU A 108 -6.68 -0.99 3.21
N GLU A 109 -6.95 -2.10 2.53
CA GLU A 109 -5.99 -3.18 2.28
C GLU A 109 -4.83 -2.68 1.42
N VAL A 110 -5.11 -1.89 0.39
CA VAL A 110 -4.08 -1.22 -0.43
C VAL A 110 -3.24 -0.27 0.44
N CYS A 111 -3.87 0.51 1.32
CA CYS A 111 -3.13 1.38 2.24
C CYS A 111 -2.21 0.58 3.17
N PHE A 112 -2.68 -0.52 3.77
CA PHE A 112 -1.84 -1.36 4.62
C PHE A 112 -0.67 -1.98 3.86
N MET A 113 -0.89 -2.45 2.63
CA MET A 113 0.19 -2.96 1.78
C MET A 113 1.22 -1.87 1.45
N LEU A 114 0.79 -0.64 1.17
CA LEU A 114 1.69 0.49 0.96
C LEU A 114 2.50 0.82 2.22
N VAL A 115 1.89 0.79 3.41
CA VAL A 115 2.62 1.00 4.68
C VAL A 115 3.69 -0.06 4.87
N VAL A 116 3.35 -1.34 4.69
CA VAL A 116 4.31 -2.44 4.79
C VAL A 116 5.43 -2.29 3.76
N ASN A 117 5.12 -1.83 2.54
CA ASN A 117 6.14 -1.56 1.52
C ASN A 117 7.07 -0.40 1.94
N VAL A 118 6.53 0.73 2.44
CA VAL A 118 7.35 1.86 2.94
C VAL A 118 8.27 1.38 4.06
N ILE A 119 7.75 0.58 5.00
CA ILE A 119 8.53 -0.05 6.07
C ILE A 119 9.56 -1.05 5.53
N GLY A 120 9.26 -1.77 4.45
CA GLY A 120 10.19 -2.74 3.86
C GLY A 120 11.36 -2.08 3.13
N GLN A 121 11.12 -0.92 2.51
CA GLN A 121 12.14 -0.14 1.80
C GLN A 121 13.00 0.72 2.75
N ARG A 122 12.45 1.10 3.91
CA ARG A 122 13.12 1.96 4.91
C ARG A 122 13.45 1.17 6.17
N MET A 123 14.67 1.30 6.70
CA MET A 123 15.07 0.70 7.98
C MET A 123 15.55 1.80 8.95
N ASP A 124 14.73 2.85 9.11
CA ASP A 124 15.04 4.06 9.87
C ASP A 124 13.99 4.36 10.96
N CYS A 125 14.17 5.47 11.69
CA CYS A 125 13.22 5.87 12.73
C CYS A 125 11.81 6.16 12.19
N VAL A 126 11.69 6.57 10.92
CA VAL A 126 10.39 6.79 10.28
C VAL A 126 9.66 5.48 10.09
N ALA A 127 10.37 4.44 9.61
CA ALA A 127 9.84 3.10 9.47
C ALA A 127 9.29 2.57 10.81
N VAL A 128 9.98 2.86 11.93
CA VAL A 128 9.49 2.53 13.27
C VAL A 128 8.16 3.23 13.56
N ILE A 129 8.05 4.54 13.31
CA ILE A 129 6.81 5.30 13.51
C ILE A 129 5.67 4.74 12.65
N HIS A 130 5.91 4.45 11.36
CA HIS A 130 4.92 3.82 10.48
C HIS A 130 4.49 2.44 10.99
N SER A 131 5.44 1.63 11.46
CA SER A 131 5.17 0.28 11.98
C SER A 131 4.32 0.32 13.24
N LEU A 132 4.57 1.27 14.15
CA LEU A 132 3.75 1.49 15.35
C LEU A 132 2.35 1.97 14.98
N CYS A 133 2.22 2.91 14.04
CA CYS A 133 0.91 3.35 13.54
C CYS A 133 0.11 2.19 12.93
N LEU A 134 0.77 1.32 12.14
CA LEU A 134 0.16 0.13 11.56
C LEU A 134 -0.30 -0.85 12.65
N LEU A 135 0.52 -1.08 13.68
CA LEU A 135 0.17 -1.93 14.80
C LEU A 135 -1.09 -1.39 15.52
N VAL A 136 -1.15 -0.10 15.82
CA VAL A 136 -2.35 0.51 16.43
C VAL A 136 -3.58 0.35 15.54
N ALA A 137 -3.44 0.54 14.22
CA ALA A 137 -4.55 0.39 13.28
C ALA A 137 -5.09 -1.04 13.23
N VAL A 138 -4.21 -2.06 13.24
CA VAL A 138 -4.61 -3.48 13.21
C VAL A 138 -5.20 -3.94 14.54
N LEU A 139 -4.71 -3.41 15.67
CA LEU A 139 -5.33 -3.63 16.98
C LEU A 139 -6.74 -3.02 17.05
N CYS A 140 -6.99 -1.94 16.32
CA CYS A 140 -8.32 -1.42 16.06
C CYS A 140 -9.06 -2.31 15.04
N ARG A 141 -9.36 -3.57 15.39
CA ARG A 141 -9.98 -4.58 14.51
C ARG A 141 -11.15 -4.07 13.65
N ARG A 142 -12.00 -3.19 14.20
CA ARG A 142 -13.24 -2.72 13.54
C ARG A 142 -12.97 -1.58 12.56
N ARG A 143 -13.49 -1.68 11.34
CA ARG A 143 -13.45 -0.61 10.31
C ARG A 143 -13.89 0.75 10.85
N ARG A 144 -14.96 0.80 11.64
CA ARG A 144 -15.46 2.05 12.26
C ARG A 144 -14.48 2.67 13.25
N ALA A 145 -13.74 1.86 14.00
CA ALA A 145 -12.71 2.35 14.91
C ALA A 145 -11.50 2.90 14.15
N ILE A 146 -11.09 2.20 13.09
CA ILE A 146 -10.01 2.67 12.19
C ILE A 146 -10.41 3.99 11.54
N ALA A 147 -11.63 4.10 11.01
CA ALA A 147 -12.14 5.33 10.40
C ALA A 147 -12.11 6.53 11.35
N ALA A 148 -12.39 6.33 12.64
CA ALA A 148 -12.30 7.38 13.65
C ALA A 148 -10.85 7.84 13.94
N LEU A 149 -9.88 6.91 13.88
CA LEU A 149 -8.46 7.21 14.08
C LEU A 149 -7.78 7.78 12.81
N TRP A 150 -8.31 7.46 11.63
CA TRP A 150 -7.69 7.74 10.33
C TRP A 150 -7.29 9.20 10.10
N PRO A 151 -8.09 10.23 10.45
CA PRO A 151 -7.68 11.62 10.28
C PRO A 151 -6.44 12.01 11.11
N LYS A 152 -6.22 11.35 12.26
CA LYS A 152 -4.99 11.54 13.05
C LYS A 152 -3.80 10.92 12.31
N TYR A 153 -3.99 9.73 11.75
CA TYR A 153 -2.97 9.05 10.94
C TYR A 153 -2.55 9.86 9.71
N CYS A 154 -3.50 10.39 8.92
CA CYS A 154 -3.19 11.25 7.77
C CYS A 154 -2.39 12.51 8.16
N ARG A 155 -2.70 13.12 9.31
CA ARG A 155 -1.93 14.27 9.83
C ARG A 155 -0.50 13.89 10.21
N ILE A 156 -0.31 12.74 10.86
CA ILE A 156 1.02 12.22 11.20
C ILE A 156 1.83 12.00 9.91
N LEU A 157 1.25 11.36 8.89
CA LEU A 157 1.91 11.15 7.60
C LEU A 157 2.33 12.47 6.93
N ALA A 158 1.46 13.48 6.92
CA ALA A 158 1.77 14.78 6.33
C ALA A 158 2.92 15.49 7.05
N VAL A 159 2.90 15.50 8.39
CA VAL A 159 3.97 16.09 9.21
C VAL A 159 5.28 15.34 9.01
N LEU A 160 5.25 14.00 9.01
CA LEU A 160 6.43 13.19 8.73
C LEU A 160 7.01 13.55 7.37
N LEU A 161 6.20 13.59 6.30
CA LEU A 161 6.63 13.94 4.94
C LEU A 161 7.32 15.32 4.89
N LEU A 162 6.76 16.32 5.57
CA LEU A 162 7.37 17.65 5.68
C LEU A 162 8.73 17.58 6.38
N ILE A 163 8.81 16.90 7.52
CA ILE A 163 10.08 16.68 8.24
C ILE A 163 11.11 16.01 7.33
N GLN A 164 10.71 14.97 6.58
CA GLN A 164 11.59 14.29 5.63
C GLN A 164 12.15 15.23 4.57
N TYR A 165 11.28 16.09 4.05
CA TYR A 165 11.66 17.07 3.04
C TYR A 165 12.64 18.11 3.59
N PHE A 166 12.40 18.65 4.78
CA PHE A 166 13.33 19.57 5.45
C PHE A 166 14.71 18.94 5.66
N PHE A 167 14.77 17.69 6.13
CA PHE A 167 16.04 16.98 6.27
C PHE A 167 16.73 16.72 4.92
N CYS A 168 15.96 16.48 3.84
CA CYS A 168 16.52 16.31 2.50
C CYS A 168 17.11 17.60 1.92
N VAL A 169 16.50 18.76 2.21
CA VAL A 169 17.01 20.07 1.76
C VAL A 169 18.28 20.45 2.53
N GLY A 170 18.35 20.08 3.81
CA GLY A 170 19.49 20.37 4.67
C GLY A 170 19.63 21.84 5.03
N ALA A 171 20.70 22.18 5.75
CA ALA A 171 21.05 23.58 6.04
C ALA A 171 21.66 24.24 4.78
N PRO A 172 21.38 25.53 4.52
CA PRO A 172 21.97 26.22 3.39
C PRO A 172 23.51 26.25 3.55
N PRO A 173 24.27 26.09 2.45
CA PRO A 173 25.72 25.94 2.48
C PRO A 173 26.47 27.15 3.09
N THR A 174 25.80 28.30 3.20
CA THR A 174 26.32 29.51 3.84
C THR A 174 26.39 29.44 5.37
N LEU A 175 25.67 28.50 6.00
CA LEU A 175 25.62 28.31 7.47
C LEU A 175 26.52 27.17 7.98
N CYS A 176 27.25 26.49 7.09
CA CYS A 176 28.10 25.36 7.46
C CYS A 176 29.42 25.79 8.12
N LYS A 177 29.38 26.07 9.43
CA LYS A 177 30.56 25.97 10.32
C LYS A 177 30.41 24.73 11.20
N GLY A 178 31.03 23.62 10.79
CA GLY A 178 31.23 22.42 11.61
C GLY A 178 30.25 21.27 11.34
N GLU A 179 30.79 20.07 11.12
CA GLU A 179 30.07 18.81 10.94
C GLU A 179 29.11 18.53 12.11
N THR A 180 27.81 18.71 11.90
CA THR A 180 26.79 18.19 12.82
C THR A 180 26.66 16.68 12.65
N ARG A 181 27.46 15.92 13.41
CA ARG A 181 27.45 14.45 13.53
C ARG A 181 26.11 13.83 14.02
N GLY A 182 25.05 14.63 14.19
CA GLY A 182 23.73 14.18 14.64
C GLY A 182 22.76 13.74 13.53
N LEU A 183 23.10 13.94 12.26
CA LEU A 183 22.23 13.65 11.10
C LEU A 183 22.33 12.18 10.62
N PHE A 184 22.90 11.27 11.41
CA PHE A 184 23.21 9.90 11.00
C PHE A 184 22.03 8.90 11.06
N LEU A 185 20.88 9.29 11.64
CA LEU A 185 19.69 8.41 11.75
C LEU A 185 18.68 8.57 10.61
N TRP A 186 18.91 9.50 9.67
CA TRP A 186 17.94 9.83 8.63
C TRP A 186 18.52 9.54 7.24
N ASN A 187 18.17 8.40 6.66
CA ASN A 187 18.59 8.05 5.30
C ASN A 187 17.68 8.76 4.28
N THR A 188 18.06 9.96 3.84
CA THR A 188 17.33 10.74 2.82
C THR A 188 17.78 10.39 1.41
N SER A 189 17.48 9.18 0.94
CA SER A 189 17.47 8.97 -0.51
C SER A 189 16.24 9.63 -1.11
N ARG A 190 16.44 10.40 -2.19
CA ARG A 190 15.37 11.10 -2.93
C ARG A 190 14.22 10.17 -3.37
N TRP A 191 14.51 8.90 -3.64
CA TRP A 191 13.53 7.89 -4.05
C TRP A 191 12.60 7.45 -2.94
N MET A 192 13.08 7.48 -1.68
CA MET A 192 12.29 7.05 -0.53
C MET A 192 11.09 7.99 -0.32
N SER A 193 11.23 9.29 -0.59
CA SER A 193 10.15 10.27 -0.47
C SER A 193 8.97 10.04 -1.44
N MET A 194 9.17 9.32 -2.56
CA MET A 194 8.08 9.03 -3.50
C MET A 194 7.09 7.99 -2.93
N TYR A 195 7.58 6.98 -2.22
CA TYR A 195 6.72 5.98 -1.59
C TYR A 195 5.91 6.56 -0.43
N ASP A 196 6.51 7.44 0.38
CA ASP A 196 5.80 8.16 1.44
C ASP A 196 4.74 9.12 0.88
N PHE A 197 5.03 9.79 -0.25
CA PHE A 197 4.04 10.60 -0.96
C PHE A 197 2.88 9.75 -1.47
N LEU A 198 3.15 8.60 -2.10
CA LEU A 198 2.12 7.68 -2.58
C LEU A 198 1.27 7.14 -1.41
N LEU A 199 1.92 6.81 -0.29
CA LEU A 199 1.23 6.39 0.93
C LEU A 199 0.30 7.49 1.46
N LEU A 200 0.75 8.75 1.50
CA LEU A 200 -0.07 9.89 1.92
C LEU A 200 -1.25 10.09 0.97
N LEU A 201 -1.00 10.06 -0.35
CA LEU A 201 -2.04 10.19 -1.37
C LEU A 201 -3.13 9.13 -1.20
N CYS A 202 -2.77 7.86 -1.13
CA CYS A 202 -3.71 6.77 -0.91
C CYS A 202 -4.43 6.89 0.44
N SER A 203 -3.74 7.33 1.50
CA SER A 203 -4.36 7.51 2.82
C SER A 203 -5.40 8.64 2.82
N VAL A 204 -5.15 9.75 2.12
CA VAL A 204 -6.12 10.84 1.96
C VAL A 204 -7.30 10.41 1.11
N LEU A 205 -7.06 9.64 0.04
CA LEU A 205 -8.14 9.03 -0.75
C LEU A 205 -8.99 8.09 0.11
N GLN A 206 -8.37 7.27 0.96
CA GLN A 206 -9.08 6.38 1.88
C GLN A 206 -9.89 7.17 2.92
N GLN A 207 -9.39 8.31 3.38
CA GLN A 207 -10.14 9.21 4.25
C GLN A 207 -11.42 9.72 3.57
N LYS A 208 -11.35 10.02 2.27
CA LYS A 208 -12.53 10.38 1.48
C LYS A 208 -13.50 9.19 1.37
N VAL A 209 -13.00 7.98 1.09
CA VAL A 209 -13.83 6.76 1.04
C VAL A 209 -14.59 6.55 2.35
N PHE A 210 -13.96 6.74 3.52
CA PHE A 210 -14.66 6.63 4.81
C PHE A 210 -15.80 7.64 4.99
N LYS A 211 -15.71 8.82 4.38
CA LYS A 211 -16.81 9.80 4.37
C LYS A 211 -17.91 9.37 3.39
N ASP A 212 -17.51 8.94 2.20
CA ASP A 212 -18.43 8.49 1.15
C ASP A 212 -19.23 7.25 1.58
N GLU A 213 -18.63 6.36 2.39
CA GLU A 213 -19.28 5.18 2.98
C GLU A 213 -20.47 5.53 3.89
N GLN A 214 -20.50 6.71 4.49
CA GLN A 214 -21.61 7.17 5.33
C GLN A 214 -22.80 7.69 4.51
N GLN A 215 -22.58 8.01 3.23
CA GLN A 215 -23.62 8.56 2.37
C GLN A 215 -24.49 7.45 1.76
N SER A 216 -25.80 7.51 2.02
CA SER A 216 -26.78 6.52 1.56
C SER A 216 -26.82 6.36 0.02
N GLU A 217 -26.60 7.44 -0.73
CA GLU A 217 -26.54 7.38 -2.20
C GLU A 217 -25.37 6.53 -2.71
N MET A 218 -24.21 6.63 -2.05
CA MET A 218 -23.03 5.83 -2.41
C MET A 218 -23.22 4.38 -1.99
N GLN A 219 -23.83 4.13 -0.83
CA GLN A 219 -24.20 2.78 -0.40
C GLN A 219 -25.17 2.12 -1.39
N ALA A 220 -26.15 2.85 -1.92
CA ALA A 220 -27.10 2.31 -2.91
C ALA A 220 -26.43 1.96 -4.25
N ARG A 221 -25.32 2.61 -4.60
CA ARG A 221 -24.59 2.38 -5.86
C ARG A 221 -23.51 1.31 -5.72
N ALA A 222 -22.60 1.49 -4.77
CA ALA A 222 -21.40 0.68 -4.58
C ALA A 222 -21.58 -0.43 -3.53
N GLY A 223 -22.66 -0.39 -2.75
CA GLY A 223 -22.92 -1.31 -1.66
C GLY A 223 -22.28 -0.89 -0.34
N SER A 224 -22.79 -1.47 0.76
CA SER A 224 -22.23 -1.27 2.09
C SER A 224 -20.86 -1.95 2.23
N ASN A 225 -19.99 -1.33 3.02
CA ASN A 225 -18.70 -1.88 3.48
C ASN A 225 -18.70 -2.20 4.98
N ASP A 226 -19.87 -2.13 5.64
CA ASP A 226 -19.99 -2.50 7.04
C ASP A 226 -19.74 -4.01 7.23
N GLU A 227 -19.02 -4.34 8.29
CA GLU A 227 -18.77 -5.72 8.72
C GLU A 227 -20.09 -6.34 9.20
N GLN A 228 -20.85 -6.97 8.30
CA GLN A 228 -21.98 -7.81 8.70
C GLN A 228 -21.45 -9.13 9.25
N LEU A 229 -21.23 -9.16 10.57
CA LEU A 229 -21.09 -10.39 11.32
C LEU A 229 -22.49 -10.99 11.42
N THR A 230 -22.93 -11.74 10.42
CA THR A 230 -24.24 -12.40 10.45
C THR A 230 -24.27 -13.38 11.62
N SER A 231 -24.88 -12.94 12.72
CA SER A 231 -25.58 -13.79 13.66
C SER A 231 -26.77 -14.41 12.92
N ASP A 232 -26.73 -15.73 12.76
CA ASP A 232 -27.85 -16.66 12.62
C ASP A 232 -28.88 -16.51 11.48
N LEU A 233 -28.83 -15.49 10.63
CA LEU A 233 -29.62 -15.50 9.40
C LEU A 233 -28.80 -16.12 8.27
N PHE A 234 -29.06 -17.41 8.01
CA PHE A 234 -28.92 -18.01 6.69
C PHE A 234 -29.71 -17.17 5.68
N VAL A 235 -29.17 -16.01 5.28
CA VAL A 235 -29.56 -15.41 4.01
C VAL A 235 -29.22 -16.50 3.00
N PHE A 236 -30.27 -17.03 2.38
CA PHE A 236 -30.24 -18.06 1.36
C PHE A 236 -29.36 -17.55 0.22
N VAL A 237 -28.04 -17.71 0.34
CA VAL A 237 -27.11 -17.53 -0.77
C VAL A 237 -27.52 -18.65 -1.72
N PRO A 238 -28.11 -18.33 -2.89
CA PRO A 238 -28.54 -19.35 -3.82
C PRO A 238 -27.34 -20.24 -4.09
N LEU A 239 -27.52 -21.57 -4.04
CA LEU A 239 -26.45 -22.50 -4.41
C LEU A 239 -25.85 -22.03 -5.74
N PRO A 240 -24.51 -21.98 -5.87
CA PRO A 240 -23.87 -21.49 -7.07
C PRO A 240 -24.38 -22.31 -8.25
N SER A 241 -25.22 -21.68 -9.08
CA SER A 241 -25.60 -22.31 -10.34
C SER A 241 -24.35 -22.28 -11.21
N TYR A 242 -23.82 -23.45 -11.59
CA TYR A 242 -22.68 -23.58 -12.53
C TYR A 242 -23.01 -23.09 -13.96
N ARG A 243 -23.86 -22.08 -14.10
CA ARG A 243 -24.42 -21.61 -15.36
C ARG A 243 -23.60 -20.49 -16.00
N SER A 244 -22.77 -19.77 -15.23
CA SER A 244 -21.99 -18.62 -15.71
C SER A 244 -20.48 -18.77 -15.45
N TYR A 245 -19.63 -18.30 -16.38
CA TYR A 245 -18.18 -18.22 -16.20
C TYR A 245 -17.77 -17.44 -14.94
N LEU A 246 -18.58 -16.44 -14.58
CA LEU A 246 -18.36 -15.65 -13.36
C LEU A 246 -18.53 -16.50 -12.09
N ASP A 247 -19.48 -17.44 -12.08
CA ASP A 247 -19.70 -18.32 -10.94
C ASP A 247 -18.57 -19.36 -10.83
N MET A 248 -18.07 -19.88 -11.95
CA MET A 248 -16.89 -20.75 -11.95
C MET A 248 -15.65 -20.03 -11.38
N ILE A 249 -15.41 -18.78 -11.79
CA ILE A 249 -14.29 -17.97 -11.27
C ILE A 249 -14.47 -17.72 -9.77
N LYS A 250 -15.67 -17.31 -9.33
CA LYS A 250 -15.95 -17.07 -7.91
C LYS A 250 -15.69 -18.32 -7.08
N VAL A 251 -16.23 -19.46 -7.48
CA VAL A 251 -16.02 -20.73 -6.77
C VAL A 251 -14.54 -21.08 -6.72
N GLY A 252 -13.82 -20.99 -7.84
CA GLY A 252 -12.38 -21.26 -7.87
C GLY A 252 -11.58 -20.33 -6.95
N VAL A 253 -11.86 -19.03 -6.98
CA VAL A 253 -11.18 -18.04 -6.13
C VAL A 253 -11.50 -18.29 -4.65
N PHE A 254 -12.77 -18.35 -4.26
CA PHE A 254 -13.14 -18.51 -2.85
C PHE A 254 -12.76 -19.87 -2.26
N ALA A 255 -12.75 -20.94 -3.06
CA ALA A 255 -12.33 -22.27 -2.58
C ALA A 255 -10.81 -22.38 -2.40
N HIS A 256 -10.00 -21.76 -3.28
CA HIS A 256 -8.56 -21.98 -3.31
C HIS A 256 -7.73 -20.88 -2.63
N LEU A 257 -8.25 -19.65 -2.45
CA LEU A 257 -7.50 -18.56 -1.80
C LEU A 257 -7.04 -18.90 -0.38
N PHE A 258 -7.86 -19.63 0.38
CA PHE A 258 -7.51 -20.08 1.73
C PHE A 258 -6.24 -20.94 1.71
N TRP A 259 -6.18 -21.96 0.86
CA TRP A 259 -5.03 -22.86 0.75
C TRP A 259 -3.80 -22.15 0.18
N LEU A 260 -3.99 -21.24 -0.77
CA LEU A 260 -2.91 -20.41 -1.31
C LEU A 260 -2.28 -19.55 -0.21
N SER A 261 -3.09 -18.96 0.67
CA SER A 261 -2.58 -18.16 1.79
C SER A 261 -1.73 -19.00 2.76
N LEU A 262 -2.12 -20.25 3.03
CA LEU A 262 -1.33 -21.16 3.87
C LEU A 262 0.02 -21.54 3.24
N ILE A 263 0.05 -21.74 1.91
CA ILE A 263 1.31 -21.96 1.18
C ILE A 263 2.24 -20.75 1.33
N VAL A 264 1.72 -19.53 1.19
CA VAL A 264 2.51 -18.31 1.39
C VAL A 264 3.04 -18.24 2.83
N ILE A 265 2.22 -18.52 3.83
CA ILE A 265 2.65 -18.54 5.24
C ILE A 265 3.77 -19.58 5.46
N PHE A 266 3.63 -20.77 4.87
CA PHE A 266 4.67 -21.80 4.94
C PHE A 266 6.00 -21.33 4.32
N ILE A 267 5.95 -20.74 3.13
CA ILE A 267 7.14 -20.18 2.46
C ILE A 267 7.76 -19.08 3.33
N THR A 268 6.96 -18.19 3.91
CA THR A 268 7.50 -17.14 4.79
C THR A 268 8.21 -17.72 6.01
N GLY A 269 7.73 -18.83 6.57
CA GLY A 269 8.38 -19.53 7.67
C GLY A 269 9.72 -20.18 7.29
N THR A 270 9.87 -20.66 6.05
CA THR A 270 11.08 -21.37 5.58
C THR A 270 12.17 -20.45 5.04
N THR A 271 11.82 -19.27 4.52
CA THR A 271 12.78 -18.37 3.83
C THR A 271 13.90 -17.83 4.72
N ARG A 272 13.72 -17.72 6.04
CA ARG A 272 14.76 -17.28 6.98
C ARG A 272 14.72 -18.10 8.27
N VAL A 273 15.90 -18.43 8.81
CA VAL A 273 16.00 -19.05 10.14
C VAL A 273 15.96 -17.95 11.20
N SER A 274 14.82 -17.78 11.85
CA SER A 274 14.66 -16.82 12.96
C SER A 274 13.67 -17.35 14.00
N ALA A 275 13.77 -16.88 15.25
CA ALA A 275 12.80 -17.25 16.29
C ALA A 275 11.36 -16.89 15.90
N THR A 276 11.19 -15.81 15.13
CA THR A 276 9.87 -15.37 14.64
C THR A 276 9.24 -16.33 13.62
N CYS A 277 10.00 -17.29 13.08
CA CYS A 277 9.46 -18.28 12.15
C CYS A 277 8.70 -19.42 12.83
N ILE A 278 9.00 -19.71 14.10
CA ILE A 278 8.39 -20.84 14.83
C ILE A 278 6.87 -20.71 14.85
N LEU A 279 6.34 -19.50 15.13
CA LEU A 279 4.89 -19.32 15.19
C LEU A 279 4.22 -19.43 13.81
N TYR A 280 4.89 -19.03 12.72
CA TYR A 280 4.35 -19.23 11.37
C TYR A 280 4.22 -20.72 11.04
N PHE A 281 5.20 -21.55 11.44
CA PHE A 281 5.08 -23.00 11.30
C PHE A 281 3.96 -23.57 12.16
N VAL A 282 3.90 -23.20 13.43
CA VAL A 282 2.83 -23.65 14.35
C VAL A 282 1.45 -23.31 13.79
N ALA A 283 1.26 -22.07 13.32
CA ALA A 283 0.01 -21.65 12.70
C ALA A 283 -0.28 -22.43 11.41
N CYS A 284 0.70 -22.62 10.53
CA CYS A 284 0.54 -23.35 9.28
C CYS A 284 0.14 -24.82 9.52
N PHE A 285 0.86 -25.54 10.40
CA PHE A 285 0.50 -26.92 10.74
C PHE A 285 -0.88 -27.01 11.41
N TYR A 286 -1.21 -26.06 12.29
CA TYR A 286 -2.53 -25.99 12.91
C TYR A 286 -3.64 -25.84 11.85
N PHE A 287 -3.51 -24.91 10.90
CA PHE A 287 -4.50 -24.71 9.84
C PHE A 287 -4.52 -25.84 8.81
N LEU A 288 -3.41 -26.53 8.55
CA LEU A 288 -3.41 -27.69 7.66
C LEU A 288 -4.10 -28.91 8.31
N LEU A 289 -3.88 -29.14 9.60
CA LEU A 289 -4.49 -30.27 10.33
C LEU A 289 -5.97 -30.05 10.61
N PHE A 290 -6.36 -28.83 10.98
CA PHE A 290 -7.73 -28.52 11.41
C PHE A 290 -8.54 -27.71 10.38
N GLY A 291 -7.95 -27.33 9.23
CA GLY A 291 -8.54 -26.40 8.26
C GLY A 291 -9.91 -26.84 7.74
N GLY A 292 -10.06 -28.11 7.36
CA GLY A 292 -11.35 -28.65 6.89
C GLY A 292 -12.46 -28.53 7.94
N HIS A 293 -12.14 -28.79 9.21
CA HIS A 293 -13.11 -28.67 10.31
C HIS A 293 -13.35 -27.20 10.72
N LEU A 294 -12.34 -26.33 10.60
CA LEU A 294 -12.44 -24.89 10.85
C LEU A 294 -13.33 -24.18 9.82
N LEU A 295 -13.32 -24.61 8.57
CA LEU A 295 -14.17 -24.08 7.50
C LEU A 295 -15.66 -24.42 7.71
N LEU A 296 -15.96 -25.50 8.43
CA LEU A 296 -17.32 -25.90 8.80
C LEU A 296 -17.84 -25.17 10.05
N LYS A 297 -16.95 -24.52 10.82
CA LYS A 297 -17.31 -23.75 12.01
C LYS A 297 -17.83 -22.35 11.64
N PRO A 298 -18.60 -21.70 12.53
CA PRO A 298 -19.09 -20.35 12.30
C PRO A 298 -17.95 -19.35 12.04
N LEU A 299 -18.10 -18.54 10.99
CA LEU A 299 -17.10 -17.61 10.44
C LEU A 299 -16.37 -16.76 11.49
N HIS A 300 -17.05 -16.35 12.57
CA HIS A 300 -16.46 -15.53 13.63
C HIS A 300 -15.24 -16.16 14.34
N GLN A 301 -15.18 -17.49 14.46
CA GLN A 301 -14.09 -18.21 15.10
C GLN A 301 -12.89 -18.23 14.16
N LEU A 302 -13.13 -18.53 12.88
CA LEU A 302 -12.10 -18.49 11.85
C LEU A 302 -11.50 -17.08 11.71
N LEU A 303 -12.33 -16.04 11.64
CA LEU A 303 -11.87 -14.64 11.57
C LEU A 303 -11.00 -14.26 12.78
N ARG A 304 -11.35 -14.71 14.00
CA ARG A 304 -10.55 -14.42 15.20
C ARG A 304 -9.15 -15.04 15.13
N LEU A 305 -9.03 -16.27 14.63
CA LEU A 305 -7.72 -16.90 14.44
C LEU A 305 -6.89 -16.18 13.37
N TRP A 306 -7.53 -15.75 12.28
CA TRP A 306 -6.89 -14.94 11.26
C TRP A 306 -6.44 -13.57 11.79
N ASP A 307 -7.24 -12.91 12.61
CA ASP A 307 -6.86 -11.64 13.26
C ASP A 307 -5.62 -11.81 14.15
N TYR A 308 -5.49 -12.93 14.88
CA TYR A 308 -4.29 -13.22 15.66
C TYR A 308 -3.07 -13.40 14.77
N LEU A 309 -3.20 -14.05 13.61
CA LEU A 309 -2.10 -14.24 12.68
C LEU A 309 -1.67 -12.92 12.01
N ILE A 310 -2.62 -12.08 11.62
CA ILE A 310 -2.34 -10.75 11.05
C ILE A 310 -1.65 -9.87 12.10
N THR A 311 -2.18 -9.85 13.33
CA THR A 311 -1.61 -9.09 14.44
C THR A 311 -0.19 -9.55 14.74
N TYR A 312 0.05 -10.86 14.78
CA TYR A 312 1.38 -11.41 14.95
C TYR A 312 2.33 -10.97 13.84
N THR A 313 1.89 -11.01 12.58
CA THR A 313 2.70 -10.62 11.43
C THR A 313 3.16 -9.17 11.53
N VAL A 314 2.23 -8.27 11.88
CA VAL A 314 2.53 -6.85 12.08
C VAL A 314 3.44 -6.64 13.29
N LEU A 315 3.23 -7.38 14.37
CA LEU A 315 4.10 -7.34 15.55
C LEU A 315 5.54 -7.76 15.20
N VAL A 316 5.73 -8.84 14.45
CA VAL A 316 7.06 -9.26 13.96
C VAL A 316 7.72 -8.16 13.13
N ILE A 317 6.97 -7.51 12.23
CA ILE A 317 7.47 -6.37 11.46
C ILE A 317 7.89 -5.23 12.40
N THR A 318 7.07 -4.85 13.37
CA THR A 318 7.40 -3.75 14.31
C THR A 318 8.65 -4.04 15.14
N VAL A 319 8.74 -5.23 15.75
CA VAL A 319 9.87 -5.65 16.58
C VAL A 319 11.15 -5.67 15.74
N ARG A 320 11.09 -6.23 14.53
CA ARG A 320 12.24 -6.27 13.62
C ARG A 320 12.75 -4.88 13.25
N ASN A 321 11.86 -3.92 13.00
CA ASN A 321 12.26 -2.55 12.69
C ASN A 321 12.90 -1.85 13.89
N ILE A 322 12.31 -1.98 15.09
CA ILE A 322 12.87 -1.40 16.32
C ILE A 322 14.27 -1.97 16.59
N LEU A 323 14.41 -3.30 16.49
CA LEU A 323 15.70 -3.97 16.69
C LEU A 323 16.72 -3.59 15.62
N SER A 324 16.30 -3.39 14.36
CA SER A 324 17.21 -2.97 13.29
C SER A 324 17.79 -1.57 13.54
N VAL A 325 16.96 -0.61 13.94
CA VAL A 325 17.43 0.74 14.32
C VAL A 325 18.36 0.67 15.53
N GLY A 326 18.00 -0.12 16.56
CA GLY A 326 18.86 -0.35 17.72
C GLY A 326 20.21 -0.98 17.34
N ALA A 327 20.22 -1.95 16.43
CA ALA A 327 21.44 -2.60 15.95
C ALA A 327 22.36 -1.63 15.21
N CYS A 328 21.82 -0.67 14.43
CA CYS A 328 22.63 0.35 13.78
C CYS A 328 23.30 1.31 14.79
N VAL A 329 22.66 1.60 15.92
CA VAL A 329 23.24 2.46 16.99
C VAL A 329 24.31 1.71 17.80
N TYR A 330 24.07 0.44 18.13
CA TYR A 330 24.91 -0.36 19.04
C TYR A 330 25.77 -1.41 18.33
N LEU A 331 26.07 -1.22 17.04
CA LEU A 331 26.67 -2.25 16.17
C LEU A 331 27.97 -2.87 16.72
N LYS A 332 28.85 -2.04 17.31
CA LYS A 332 30.14 -2.48 17.86
C LYS A 332 30.00 -3.34 19.13
N GLU A 333 29.07 -2.99 20.00
CA GLU A 333 28.80 -3.69 21.26
C GLU A 333 28.09 -5.03 21.01
N LEU A 334 27.08 -5.03 20.12
CA LEU A 334 26.28 -6.22 19.80
C LEU A 334 27.10 -7.30 19.10
N GLY A 335 28.00 -6.91 18.18
CA GLY A 335 28.83 -7.87 17.43
C GLY A 335 29.84 -8.62 18.30
N GLN A 336 30.33 -8.01 19.37
CA GLN A 336 31.36 -8.60 20.23
C GLN A 336 30.78 -9.44 21.38
N ARG A 337 29.66 -9.03 21.98
CA ARG A 337 29.11 -9.68 23.19
C ARG A 337 27.88 -10.55 22.93
N HIS A 338 27.11 -10.28 21.87
CA HIS A 338 25.78 -10.87 21.67
C HIS A 338 25.53 -11.32 20.23
N CYS A 339 26.48 -12.02 19.61
CA CYS A 339 26.32 -12.52 18.23
C CYS A 339 25.12 -13.48 18.05
N TRP A 340 24.81 -14.27 19.09
CA TRP A 340 23.63 -15.14 19.10
C TRP A 340 22.32 -14.35 18.92
N PHE A 341 22.25 -13.10 19.43
CA PHE A 341 21.08 -12.24 19.34
C PHE A 341 20.87 -11.72 17.90
N ILE A 342 21.96 -11.39 17.21
CA ILE A 342 21.92 -10.97 15.80
C ILE A 342 21.40 -12.11 14.91
N GLN A 343 21.85 -13.34 15.16
CA GLN A 343 21.41 -14.54 14.43
C GLN A 343 19.95 -14.88 14.73
N LEU A 344 19.52 -14.81 15.99
CA LEU A 344 18.16 -15.17 16.42
C LEU A 344 17.07 -14.31 15.75
N PHE A 345 17.35 -13.02 15.55
CA PHE A 345 16.42 -12.04 14.98
C PHE A 345 16.74 -11.63 13.52
N SER A 346 17.80 -12.19 12.92
CA SER A 346 18.25 -11.86 11.55
C SER A 346 18.35 -10.33 11.33
N LEU A 347 19.10 -9.66 12.20
CA LEU A 347 19.25 -8.21 12.18
C LEU A 347 20.21 -7.79 11.06
N ASN A 348 19.72 -6.93 10.17
CA ASN A 348 20.53 -6.29 9.13
C ASN A 348 20.45 -4.77 9.31
N CYS A 349 21.58 -4.07 9.19
CA CYS A 349 21.64 -2.62 9.07
C CYS A 349 21.89 -2.28 7.59
N SER A 350 20.99 -1.52 6.96
CA SER A 350 21.03 -1.24 5.52
C SER A 350 21.57 0.16 5.18
N VAL A 351 22.16 0.87 6.15
CA VAL A 351 22.67 2.24 5.93
C VAL A 351 23.92 2.20 5.04
N PRO A 352 23.90 2.79 3.83
CA PRO A 352 25.06 2.85 2.96
C PRO A 352 26.15 3.70 3.62
N GLY A 353 27.33 3.11 3.84
CA GLY A 353 28.47 3.72 4.54
C GLY A 353 29.02 2.89 5.71
N TYR A 354 28.23 1.98 6.28
CA TYR A 354 28.70 1.05 7.32
C TYR A 354 29.10 -0.34 6.79
N SER A 355 28.68 -0.69 5.57
CA SER A 355 29.09 -1.91 4.86
C SER A 355 30.57 -1.88 4.48
N GLU A 356 31.13 -0.70 4.20
CA GLU A 356 32.53 -0.52 3.78
C GLU A 356 33.51 -0.73 4.95
N THR A 357 33.14 -0.34 6.17
CA THR A 357 33.96 -0.60 7.38
C THR A 357 33.96 -2.06 7.82
N PHE A 358 33.02 -2.88 7.32
CA PHE A 358 32.96 -4.31 7.59
C PHE A 358 33.86 -5.15 6.65
N SER A 359 34.27 -4.58 5.50
CA SER A 359 35.07 -5.29 4.48
C SER A 359 36.58 -5.04 4.56
N GLN A 360 37.04 -4.09 5.36
CA GLN A 360 38.48 -3.78 5.51
C GLN A 360 39.17 -4.46 6.71
N HIS A 361 38.45 -5.23 7.53
CA HIS A 361 39.08 -6.06 8.55
C HIS A 361 39.31 -7.50 8.03
N PRO A 362 40.56 -7.93 7.82
CA PRO A 362 40.90 -9.26 7.27
C PRO A 362 40.51 -10.45 8.19
N LEU A 363 39.87 -10.18 9.33
CA LEU A 363 39.45 -11.17 10.32
C LEU A 363 37.94 -11.47 10.30
N LEU A 364 37.16 -10.85 9.40
CA LEU A 364 35.71 -11.00 9.40
C LEU A 364 35.15 -12.37 8.92
N PRO A 365 35.74 -13.07 7.93
CA PRO A 365 35.35 -14.46 7.69
C PRO A 365 35.66 -15.34 8.90
N VAL A 366 36.69 -14.99 9.68
CA VAL A 366 37.04 -15.66 10.95
C VAL A 366 36.04 -15.34 12.05
N LEU A 367 35.48 -14.12 12.13
CA LEU A 367 34.50 -13.75 13.17
C LEU A 367 33.12 -14.40 12.96
N ILE A 368 32.68 -14.57 11.71
CA ILE A 368 31.44 -15.31 11.39
C ILE A 368 31.63 -16.80 11.69
N LEU A 369 32.82 -17.36 11.40
CA LEU A 369 33.23 -18.72 11.80
C LEU A 369 33.39 -18.86 13.32
N LEU A 370 33.86 -17.84 14.03
CA LEU A 370 33.99 -17.82 15.49
C LEU A 370 32.62 -17.73 16.17
N CYS A 371 31.65 -16.97 15.64
CA CYS A 371 30.26 -17.04 16.14
C CYS A 371 29.64 -18.43 15.93
N HIS A 372 30.04 -19.16 14.89
CA HIS A 372 29.62 -20.54 14.65
C HIS A 372 30.33 -21.55 15.59
N ASN A 373 31.52 -21.21 16.10
CA ASN A 373 32.26 -22.04 17.07
C ASN A 373 31.92 -21.73 18.53
N VAL A 374 31.55 -20.50 18.88
CA VAL A 374 31.17 -20.12 20.26
C VAL A 374 29.82 -20.74 20.67
N SER A 375 28.90 -20.96 19.72
CA SER A 375 27.67 -21.73 19.97
C SER A 375 27.88 -23.24 20.15
N LYS A 376 29.12 -23.74 19.97
CA LYS A 376 29.52 -25.14 20.20
C LYS A 376 30.29 -25.37 21.51
N LEU A 377 30.56 -24.34 22.33
CA LEU A 377 31.09 -24.60 23.67
C LEU A 377 29.95 -25.05 24.59
N PRO A 378 30.04 -26.24 25.22
CA PRO A 378 29.07 -26.62 26.23
C PRO A 378 29.14 -25.65 27.40
N HIS A 379 27.98 -25.14 27.84
CA HIS A 379 27.85 -24.55 29.16
C HIS A 379 28.26 -25.60 30.20
N GLY A 380 29.43 -25.43 30.80
CA GLY A 380 29.93 -26.37 31.80
C GLY A 380 31.29 -26.01 32.33
N ILE A 381 31.25 -25.31 33.49
CA ILE A 381 32.29 -25.07 34.50
C ILE A 381 33.21 -23.87 34.24
#